data_AF-A0A519PKP4-F1
#
_entry.id   AF-A0A519PKP4-F1
#
_cell.length_a   1.000
_cell.length_b   1.000
_cell.length_c   1.000
_cell.angle_alpha   90.00
_cell.angle_beta   90.00
_cell.angle_gamma   90.00
#
_symmetry.space_group_name_H-M   'P 1'
#
loop_
_entity.id
_entity.type
_entity.pdbx_description
1 polymer ?
#
loop_
_entity_poly.entity_id
_entity_poly.type
_entity_poly.pdbx_seq_one_letter_code
_entity_poly.pdbx_strand_id
1 'polypeptide(L)'
;MGADQLAGAVMAGDGGGGGGSGTGSGGGNGGGVGACDMVRRVQDRLRATPSVRTAVAEAERSLNASGRAMLVWNGDWLQSGSQAGKGLAGVRQAIALEVAFAPVECRRQSMRGLAVVSLSDGGPKLALGRAAWRWSDLLGV
;
A
#
# COMPACT_ATOMS: atom_id res chain seq x y z
N MET A 1 -1.03 6.98 15.52
CA MET A 1 -0.14 7.66 14.55
C MET A 1 -0.92 8.79 13.88
N GLY A 2 -0.54 10.06 14.13
CA GLY A 2 -1.29 11.27 13.72
C GLY A 2 -1.22 11.53 12.21
N ALA A 3 -2.13 12.38 11.71
CA ALA A 3 -2.19 12.76 10.29
C ALA A 3 -0.87 13.36 9.76
N ASP A 4 -0.05 13.94 10.64
CA ASP A 4 1.26 14.51 10.32
C ASP A 4 2.27 13.48 9.80
N GLN A 5 2.12 12.20 10.17
CA GLN A 5 3.01 11.13 9.71
C GLN A 5 2.66 10.64 8.29
N LEU A 6 1.46 10.98 7.80
CA LEU A 6 1.00 10.70 6.44
C LEU A 6 1.32 11.85 5.48
N ALA A 7 1.78 13.00 5.98
CA ALA A 7 2.21 14.12 5.17
C ALA A 7 3.43 13.69 4.34
N GLY A 8 3.24 13.54 3.02
CA GLY A 8 4.27 13.05 2.10
C GLY A 8 4.23 11.54 1.82
N ALA A 9 3.22 10.81 2.34
CA ALA A 9 3.01 9.42 1.96
C ALA A 9 2.54 9.30 0.51
N VAL A 10 3.06 8.32 -0.23
CA VAL A 10 2.58 7.99 -1.57
C VAL A 10 1.26 7.22 -1.41
N MET A 11 0.16 7.79 -1.88
CA MET A 11 -1.13 7.11 -2.00
C MET A 11 -1.39 6.76 -3.46
N ALA A 12 -2.13 5.67 -3.69
CA ALA A 12 -2.71 5.42 -5.00
C ALA A 12 -3.60 6.63 -5.30
N GLY A 13 -3.27 7.37 -6.34
CA GLY A 13 -3.90 8.66 -6.58
C GLY A 13 -5.41 8.52 -6.81
N ASP A 14 -6.18 9.28 -6.03
CA ASP A 14 -7.40 9.96 -6.47
C ASP A 14 -7.03 10.94 -7.60
N GLY A 15 -6.53 10.41 -8.71
CA GLY A 15 -6.42 11.13 -9.97
C GLY A 15 -7.77 10.99 -10.66
N GLY A 16 -8.61 12.01 -10.54
CA GLY A 16 -9.91 12.07 -11.20
C GLY A 16 -9.79 11.63 -12.66
N GLY A 17 -10.49 10.55 -13.00
CA GLY A 17 -10.62 10.07 -14.36
C GLY A 17 -11.41 11.05 -15.21
N GLY A 18 -10.75 12.10 -15.69
CA GLY A 18 -11.19 12.90 -16.81
C GLY A 18 -10.65 12.27 -18.09
N GLY A 19 -11.54 11.75 -18.94
CA GLY A 19 -11.19 11.23 -20.25
C GLY A 19 -10.45 12.26 -21.10
N GLY A 20 -9.41 11.82 -21.79
CA GLY A 20 -8.66 12.66 -22.71
C GLY A 20 -7.61 11.85 -23.45
N SER A 21 -7.95 11.42 -24.66
CA SER A 21 -6.96 11.02 -25.66
C SER A 21 -6.04 12.22 -25.92
N GLY A 22 -4.76 12.10 -25.60
CA GLY A 22 -3.78 13.16 -25.83
C GLY A 22 -2.37 12.58 -25.92
N THR A 23 -1.87 12.46 -27.14
CA THR A 23 -0.43 12.28 -27.41
C THR A 23 0.30 13.55 -26.97
N GLY A 24 1.08 13.46 -25.89
CA GLY A 24 1.85 14.59 -25.37
C GLY A 24 3.10 14.14 -24.63
N SER A 25 4.25 14.30 -25.26
CA SER A 25 5.56 14.26 -24.62
C SER A 25 5.68 15.40 -23.62
N GLY A 26 5.94 15.10 -22.36
CA GLY A 26 6.17 16.10 -21.31
C GLY A 26 7.01 15.53 -20.17
N GLY A 27 8.23 16.02 -20.02
CA GLY A 27 9.08 15.75 -18.87
C GLY A 27 8.56 16.46 -17.62
N GLY A 28 8.48 15.73 -16.51
CA GLY A 28 8.12 16.26 -15.20
C GLY A 28 8.59 15.31 -14.10
N ASN A 29 9.50 15.80 -13.25
CA ASN A 29 10.00 15.11 -12.06
C ASN A 29 8.91 15.06 -10.98
N GLY A 30 8.35 13.87 -10.73
CA GLY A 30 7.46 13.57 -9.62
C GLY A 30 7.14 12.07 -9.59
N GLY A 31 7.52 11.38 -8.52
CA GLY A 31 7.62 9.92 -8.48
C GLY A 31 6.34 9.13 -8.81
N GLY A 32 6.49 8.11 -9.65
CA GLY A 32 5.82 6.82 -9.47
C GLY A 32 4.46 6.57 -10.11
N VAL A 33 3.99 7.40 -11.05
CA VAL A 33 2.62 7.23 -11.63
C VAL A 33 2.57 6.74 -13.09
N GLY A 34 3.70 6.56 -13.79
CA GLY A 34 3.67 6.31 -15.24
C GLY A 34 3.84 4.86 -15.73
N ALA A 35 4.37 3.94 -14.92
CA ALA A 35 4.64 2.56 -15.36
C ALA A 35 4.60 1.51 -14.23
N CYS A 36 4.88 1.93 -13.00
CA CYS A 36 4.95 1.07 -11.81
C CYS A 36 4.12 1.65 -10.67
N ASP A 37 2.83 1.92 -10.92
CA ASP A 37 1.90 2.28 -9.84
C ASP A 37 1.59 1.03 -8.99
N MET A 38 2.59 0.65 -8.21
CA MET A 38 2.55 -0.51 -7.32
C MET A 38 1.60 -0.28 -6.14
N VAL A 39 1.40 0.98 -5.72
CA VAL A 39 0.44 1.31 -4.67
C VAL A 39 -0.96 0.96 -5.14
N ARG A 40 -1.32 1.35 -6.38
CA ARG A 40 -2.60 0.99 -6.98
C ARG A 40 -2.75 -0.51 -7.21
N ARG A 41 -1.72 -1.19 -7.74
CA ARG A 41 -1.73 -2.66 -7.92
C ARG A 41 -2.00 -3.41 -6.62
N VAL A 42 -1.27 -3.06 -5.56
CA VAL A 42 -1.45 -3.66 -4.23
C VAL A 42 -2.84 -3.31 -3.69
N GLN A 43 -3.26 -2.05 -3.81
CA GLN A 43 -4.59 -1.64 -3.40
C GLN A 43 -5.70 -2.45 -4.08
N ASP A 44 -5.65 -2.58 -5.40
CA ASP A 44 -6.64 -3.31 -6.20
C ASP A 44 -6.68 -4.79 -5.83
N ARG A 45 -5.52 -5.42 -5.64
CA ARG A 45 -5.43 -6.82 -5.19
C ARG A 45 -6.07 -7.05 -3.82
N LEU A 46 -5.82 -6.13 -2.87
CA LEU A 46 -6.40 -6.22 -1.52
C LEU A 46 -7.90 -5.95 -1.55
N ARG A 47 -8.36 -4.97 -2.34
CA ARG A 47 -9.79 -4.69 -2.58
C ARG A 47 -10.51 -5.89 -3.19
N ALA A 48 -9.86 -6.61 -4.10
CA ALA A 48 -10.41 -7.81 -4.73
C ALA A 48 -10.44 -9.05 -3.82
N THR A 49 -9.89 -8.98 -2.59
CA THR A 49 -9.80 -10.13 -1.68
C THR A 49 -10.71 -9.93 -0.45
N PRO A 50 -11.91 -10.55 -0.40
CA PRO A 50 -12.87 -10.33 0.68
C PRO A 50 -12.33 -10.68 2.08
N SER A 51 -11.58 -11.78 2.21
CA SER A 51 -11.00 -12.22 3.48
C SER A 51 -9.98 -11.21 4.02
N VAL A 52 -9.19 -10.57 3.15
CA VAL A 52 -8.27 -9.50 3.52
C VAL A 52 -9.02 -8.26 3.98
N ARG A 53 -10.08 -7.85 3.26
CA ARG A 53 -10.91 -6.72 3.65
C ARG A 53 -11.52 -6.91 5.05
N THR A 54 -12.06 -8.10 5.33
CA THR A 54 -12.60 -8.43 6.65
C THR A 54 -11.52 -8.38 7.73
N ALA A 55 -10.37 -9.00 7.48
CA ALA A 55 -9.26 -9.02 8.43
C ALA A 55 -8.75 -7.62 8.79
N VAL A 56 -8.62 -6.73 7.81
CA VAL A 56 -8.16 -5.36 8.05
C VAL A 56 -9.22 -4.54 8.78
N ALA A 57 -10.50 -4.69 8.45
CA ALA A 57 -11.58 -4.01 9.17
C ALA A 57 -11.70 -4.50 10.64
N GLU A 58 -11.48 -5.79 10.90
CA GLU A 58 -11.39 -6.33 12.26
C GLU A 58 -10.19 -5.79 13.02
N ALA A 59 -9.02 -5.75 12.38
CA ALA A 59 -7.81 -5.17 12.96
C ALA A 59 -7.99 -3.69 13.30
N GLU A 60 -8.56 -2.89 12.40
CA GLU A 60 -8.83 -1.46 12.64
C GLU A 60 -9.73 -1.25 13.86
N ARG A 61 -10.82 -2.03 13.96
CA ARG A 61 -11.72 -1.99 15.13
C ARG A 61 -11.00 -2.37 16.42
N SER A 62 -10.20 -3.44 16.40
CA SER A 62 -9.46 -3.90 17.59
C SER A 62 -8.43 -2.88 18.08
N LEU A 63 -7.81 -2.13 17.16
CA LEU A 63 -6.78 -1.15 17.45
C LEU A 63 -7.34 0.26 17.69
N ASN A 64 -8.67 0.44 17.63
CA ASN A 64 -9.34 1.75 17.64
C ASN A 64 -8.69 2.74 16.65
N ALA A 65 -8.30 2.22 15.48
CA ALA A 65 -7.53 2.96 14.49
C ALA A 65 -8.42 3.69 13.48
N SER A 66 -9.67 4.01 13.82
CA SER A 66 -10.70 4.56 12.92
C SER A 66 -10.16 5.62 11.94
N GLY A 67 -10.02 5.23 10.67
CA GLY A 67 -9.54 6.08 9.57
C GLY A 67 -8.03 6.36 9.53
N ARG A 68 -7.26 5.86 10.50
CA ARG A 68 -5.80 5.99 10.58
C ARG A 68 -5.14 4.82 9.85
N ALA A 69 -4.10 5.10 9.06
CA ALA A 69 -3.35 4.04 8.42
C ALA A 69 -2.60 3.19 9.46
N MET A 70 -2.81 1.88 9.41
CA MET A 70 -2.10 0.92 10.24
C MET A 70 -0.78 0.56 9.55
N LEU A 71 0.34 0.84 10.21
CA LEU A 71 1.65 0.41 9.71
C LEU A 71 1.75 -1.12 9.83
N VAL A 72 1.97 -1.81 8.71
CA VAL A 72 2.08 -3.28 8.66
C VAL A 72 3.46 -3.76 8.23
N TRP A 73 4.29 -2.88 7.67
CA TRP A 73 5.67 -3.17 7.30
C TRP A 73 6.55 -1.92 7.38
N ASN A 74 7.74 -2.03 7.98
CA ASN A 74 8.70 -0.93 8.11
C ASN A 74 10.17 -1.35 7.87
N GLY A 75 10.37 -2.43 7.11
CA GLY A 75 11.62 -3.20 7.06
C GLY A 75 11.36 -4.63 7.51
N ASP A 76 10.52 -4.78 8.52
CA ASP A 76 10.00 -6.05 9.00
C ASP A 76 8.47 -6.04 8.96
N TRP A 77 7.88 -7.22 8.76
CA TRP A 77 6.43 -7.38 8.87
C TRP A 77 6.02 -7.24 10.33
N LEU A 78 5.24 -6.21 10.63
CA LEU A 78 4.78 -5.95 11.99
C LEU A 78 3.71 -6.98 12.35
N GLN A 79 3.94 -7.70 13.45
CA GLN A 79 2.93 -8.59 14.00
C GLN A 79 1.80 -7.74 14.57
N SER A 80 0.58 -7.94 14.08
CA SER A 80 -0.58 -7.59 14.89
C SER A 80 -0.63 -8.55 16.06
N GLY A 81 -1.02 -8.06 17.24
CA GLY A 81 -1.15 -8.88 18.44
C GLY A 81 -1.92 -10.17 18.16
N SER A 82 -1.71 -11.19 19.00
CA SER A 82 -2.14 -12.59 18.86
C SER A 82 -3.58 -12.83 18.39
N GLN A 83 -4.48 -11.85 18.50
CA GLN A 83 -5.87 -11.91 18.06
C GLN A 83 -6.11 -11.56 16.57
N ALA A 84 -5.26 -10.74 15.93
CA ALA A 84 -5.39 -10.37 14.51
C ALA A 84 -4.40 -11.12 13.59
N GLY A 85 -3.54 -11.98 14.17
CA GLY A 85 -2.40 -12.60 13.49
C GLY A 85 -2.76 -13.50 12.30
N LYS A 86 -3.90 -14.20 12.31
CA LYS A 86 -4.33 -15.02 11.15
C LYS A 86 -4.82 -14.16 9.98
N GLY A 87 -5.63 -13.14 10.27
CA GLY A 87 -6.18 -12.26 9.26
C GLY A 87 -5.08 -11.44 8.56
N LEU A 88 -4.18 -10.84 9.35
CA LEU A 88 -3.09 -10.03 8.81
C LEU A 88 -1.96 -10.86 8.17
N ALA A 89 -1.82 -12.14 8.51
CA ALA A 89 -0.97 -13.05 7.73
C ALA A 89 -1.48 -13.21 6.28
N GLY A 90 -2.80 -13.29 6.08
CA GLY A 90 -3.41 -13.28 4.74
C GLY A 90 -3.16 -11.97 3.99
N VAL A 91 -3.15 -10.83 4.70
CA VAL A 91 -2.80 -9.52 4.13
C VAL A 91 -1.35 -9.50 3.66
N ARG A 92 -0.41 -9.92 4.51
CA ARG A 92 1.01 -10.04 4.15
C ARG A 92 1.18 -10.89 2.89
N GLN A 93 0.55 -12.05 2.85
CA GLN A 93 0.63 -12.95 1.71
C GLN A 93 0.07 -12.32 0.43
N ALA A 94 -1.09 -11.65 0.50
CA ALA A 94 -1.67 -10.98 -0.65
C ALA A 94 -0.77 -9.87 -1.21
N ILE A 95 -0.15 -9.07 -0.33
CA ILE A 95 0.80 -8.03 -0.73
C ILE A 95 2.07 -8.64 -1.33
N ALA A 96 2.67 -9.63 -0.66
CA ALA A 96 3.90 -10.28 -1.13
C ALA A 96 3.70 -10.95 -2.49
N LEU A 97 2.56 -11.61 -2.72
CA LEU A 97 2.23 -12.20 -4.02
C LEU A 97 2.11 -11.14 -5.11
N GLU A 98 1.35 -10.08 -4.88
CA GLU A 98 1.21 -8.99 -5.87
C GLU A 98 2.57 -8.38 -6.24
N VAL A 99 3.41 -8.13 -5.22
CA VAL A 99 4.77 -7.64 -5.43
C VAL A 99 5.60 -8.66 -6.21
N ALA A 100 5.55 -9.94 -5.87
CA ALA A 100 6.35 -10.97 -6.53
C ALA A 100 6.04 -11.10 -8.02
N PHE A 101 4.77 -10.91 -8.41
CA PHE A 101 4.31 -10.95 -9.79
C PHE A 101 4.52 -9.65 -10.58
N ALA A 102 4.97 -8.56 -9.95
CA ALA A 102 5.28 -7.33 -10.65
C ALA A 102 6.58 -7.43 -11.48
N PRO A 103 6.68 -6.66 -12.60
CA PRO A 103 7.92 -6.55 -13.36
C PRO A 103 9.12 -6.17 -12.49
N VAL A 104 10.32 -6.64 -12.85
CA VAL A 104 11.53 -6.46 -12.04
C VAL A 104 11.87 -4.98 -11.82
N GLU A 105 11.59 -4.13 -12.82
CA GLU A 105 11.75 -2.68 -12.79
C GLU A 105 10.87 -2.08 -11.70
N CYS A 106 9.61 -2.53 -11.59
CA CYS A 106 8.66 -2.08 -10.58
C CYS A 106 9.04 -2.56 -9.18
N ARG A 107 9.49 -3.81 -9.06
CA ARG A 107 9.96 -4.34 -7.77
C ARG A 107 11.17 -3.58 -7.25
N ARG A 108 12.06 -3.16 -8.15
CA ARG A 108 13.29 -2.42 -7.83
C ARG A 108 13.09 -0.91 -7.69
N GLN A 109 11.89 -0.38 -7.91
CA GLN A 109 11.60 1.05 -7.77
C GLN A 109 12.00 1.54 -6.37
N SER A 110 12.83 2.59 -6.34
CA SER A 110 13.22 3.24 -5.08
C SER A 110 12.06 4.05 -4.53
N MET A 111 11.65 3.72 -3.31
CA MET A 111 10.59 4.37 -2.55
C MET A 111 11.19 5.11 -1.34
N ARG A 112 10.56 6.20 -0.94
CA ARG A 112 10.91 6.98 0.25
C ARG A 112 9.66 7.24 1.09
N GLY A 113 9.79 7.15 2.40
CA GLY A 113 8.67 7.34 3.31
C GLY A 113 7.63 6.23 3.22
N LEU A 114 6.38 6.54 3.55
CA LEU A 114 5.29 5.58 3.60
C LEU A 114 4.54 5.53 2.26
N ALA A 115 4.17 4.33 1.82
CA ALA A 115 3.11 4.08 0.87
C ALA A 115 1.84 3.69 1.64
N VAL A 116 0.71 4.29 1.29
CA VAL A 116 -0.58 4.04 1.95
C VAL A 116 -1.55 3.45 0.95
N VAL A 117 -2.16 2.32 1.31
CA VAL A 117 -3.17 1.63 0.52
C VAL A 117 -4.52 1.67 1.24
N SER A 118 -5.58 2.04 0.52
CA SER A 118 -6.94 2.16 1.06
C SER A 118 -7.81 1.01 0.59
N LEU A 119 -8.42 0.27 1.51
CA LEU A 119 -9.21 -0.92 1.17
C LEU A 119 -10.65 -0.59 0.74
N SER A 120 -11.08 0.64 0.96
CA SER A 120 -12.28 1.26 0.38
C SER A 120 -12.16 2.77 0.51
N ASP A 121 -13.04 3.50 -0.13
CA ASP A 121 -13.03 4.96 -0.08
C ASP A 121 -13.47 5.40 1.33
N GLY A 122 -12.62 6.16 2.01
CA GLY A 122 -12.82 6.54 3.42
C GLY A 122 -12.71 5.38 4.44
N GLY A 123 -12.31 4.18 4.02
CA GLY A 123 -12.27 2.99 4.87
C GLY A 123 -10.89 2.67 5.47
N PRO A 124 -10.69 1.42 5.91
CA PRO A 124 -9.44 0.99 6.53
C PRO A 124 -8.23 1.21 5.61
N LYS A 125 -7.13 1.72 6.18
CA LYS A 125 -5.89 2.02 5.47
C LYS A 125 -4.73 1.22 6.05
N LEU A 126 -3.83 0.78 5.19
CA LEU A 126 -2.55 0.18 5.58
C LEU A 126 -1.41 1.07 5.13
N ALA A 127 -0.36 1.16 5.94
CA ALA A 127 0.88 1.84 5.60
C ALA A 127 2.03 0.82 5.50
N LEU A 128 2.88 1.03 4.50
CA LEU A 128 4.09 0.27 4.22
C LEU A 128 5.24 1.26 4.05
N GLY A 129 6.38 1.03 4.67
CA GLY A 129 7.58 1.77 4.29
C GLY A 129 8.47 2.18 5.45
N ARG A 130 9.59 2.78 5.06
CA ARG A 130 10.62 3.35 5.93
C ARG A 130 11.30 4.51 5.19
N ALA A 131 12.36 5.08 5.74
CA ALA A 131 13.05 6.22 5.14
C ALA A 131 13.44 6.01 3.66
N ALA A 132 13.96 4.82 3.32
CA ALA A 132 14.25 4.39 1.95
C ALA A 132 14.03 2.87 1.83
N TRP A 133 13.36 2.43 0.76
CA TRP A 133 13.04 1.02 0.54
C TRP A 133 12.71 0.74 -0.92
N ARG A 134 12.54 -0.52 -1.28
CA ARG A 134 12.01 -0.97 -2.58
C ARG A 134 10.86 -1.93 -2.36
N TRP A 135 9.99 -2.08 -3.36
CA TRP A 135 8.91 -3.07 -3.28
C TRP A 135 9.42 -4.49 -3.06
N SER A 136 10.56 -4.85 -3.65
CA SER A 136 11.23 -6.14 -3.41
C SER A 136 11.55 -6.41 -1.94
N ASP A 137 11.77 -5.37 -1.12
CA ASP A 137 12.12 -5.53 0.30
C ASP A 137 10.99 -6.22 1.09
N LEU A 138 9.74 -6.13 0.61
CA LEU A 138 8.58 -6.78 1.24
C LEU A 138 8.61 -8.31 1.12
N LEU A 139 9.40 -8.82 0.16
CA LEU A 139 9.57 -10.24 -0.07
C LEU A 139 10.58 -10.88 0.91
N GLY A 140 11.37 -10.07 1.62
CA GLY A 140 12.37 -10.55 2.58
C GLY A 140 13.54 -11.29 1.93
N VAL A 141 13.87 -10.96 0.68
CA VAL A 141 14.96 -11.55 -0.11
C VAL A 141 16.04 -10.53 -0.44
#